data_AF-A0A2T4IRM6-F1
#
_entry.id   AF-A0A2T4IRM6-F1
#
_cell.length_a   1.000
_cell.length_b   1.000
_cell.length_c   1.000
_cell.angle_alpha   90.00
_cell.angle_beta   90.00
_cell.angle_gamma   90.00
#
_symmetry.space_group_name_H-M   'P 1'
#
loop_
_entity.id
_entity.type
_entity.pdbx_description
1 polymer ?
#
loop_
_entity_poly.entity_id
_entity_poly.type
_entity_poly.pdbx_seq_one_letter_code
_entity_poly.pdbx_strand_id
1 'polypeptide(L)' 'MEQEVIPLTTQFDAIAPDTGKLVKVVGIDMSDPHIRPKLICLVTDINGTRVEIYDRVKNKRLGA' A
#
# COMPACT_ATOMS: atom_id res chain seq x y z
N MET A 1 22.34 7.05 -4.62
CA MET A 1 21.03 7.66 -4.96
C MET A 1 20.11 7.28 -3.82
N GLU A 2 19.61 8.24 -3.06
CA GLU A 2 18.64 7.95 -1.99
C GLU A 2 17.37 7.38 -2.64
N GLN A 3 16.86 6.29 -2.09
CA GLN A 3 15.68 5.59 -2.62
C GLN A 3 14.47 6.52 -2.53
N GLU A 4 13.82 6.79 -3.66
CA GLU A 4 12.69 7.71 -3.72
C GLU A 4 11.42 6.99 -3.26
N VAL A 5 10.96 7.35 -2.06
CA VAL A 5 9.62 7.01 -1.58
C VAL A 5 8.72 8.20 -1.87
N ILE A 6 7.66 7.97 -2.65
CA ILE A 6 6.70 9.01 -3.02
C ILE A 6 5.48 8.88 -2.09
N PRO A 7 5.29 9.77 -1.10
CA PRO A 7 4.07 9.79 -0.32
C PRO A 7 2.87 10.21 -1.19
N LEU A 8 1.73 9.56 -1.00
CA LEU A 8 0.50 9.97 -1.69
C LEU A 8 -0.09 11.21 -1.01
N THR A 9 -0.51 12.19 -1.81
CA THR A 9 -1.27 13.36 -1.33
C THR A 9 -2.63 12.96 -0.76
N THR A 10 -3.24 11.93 -1.35
CA THR A 10 -4.51 11.34 -0.87
C THR A 10 -4.29 9.88 -0.52
N GLN A 11 -4.49 9.54 0.75
CA GLN A 11 -4.50 8.16 1.23
C GLN A 11 -5.89 7.54 1.02
N PHE A 12 -5.95 6.24 0.76
CA PHE A 12 -7.23 5.55 0.56
C PHE A 12 -7.20 4.12 1.08
N ASP A 13 -8.38 3.61 1.46
CA ASP A 13 -8.54 2.24 1.90
C ASP A 13 -8.65 1.28 0.71
N ALA A 14 -8.01 0.13 0.83
CA ALA A 14 -8.00 -0.93 -0.17
C ALA A 14 -8.04 -2.30 0.50
N ILE A 15 -8.14 -3.36 -0.32
CA ILE A 15 -8.09 -4.74 0.13
C ILE A 15 -6.83 -5.39 -0.44
N ALA A 16 -5.99 -5.94 0.44
CA ALA A 16 -4.85 -6.76 0.04
C ALA A 16 -5.37 -8.03 -0.67
N PRO A 17 -4.92 -8.32 -1.90
CA PRO A 17 -5.49 -9.39 -2.71
C PRO A 17 -5.20 -10.78 -2.15
N ASP A 18 -4.07 -10.95 -1.48
CA ASP A 18 -3.58 -12.25 -1.03
C ASP A 18 -4.14 -12.63 0.35
N THR A 19 -4.44 -11.63 1.19
CA THR A 19 -4.92 -11.86 2.56
C THR A 19 -6.37 -11.47 2.77
N GLY A 20 -6.97 -10.72 1.84
CA GLY A 20 -8.32 -10.15 1.99
C GLY A 20 -8.44 -9.07 3.07
N LYS A 21 -7.31 -8.67 3.70
CA LYS A 21 -7.31 -7.69 4.78
C LYS A 21 -7.50 -6.28 4.25
N LEU A 22 -8.14 -5.44 5.07
CA LEU A 22 -8.20 -4.00 4.83
C LEU A 22 -6.81 -3.40 5.05
N VAL A 23 -6.37 -2.59 4.08
CA VAL A 23 -5.10 -1.87 4.13
C VAL A 23 -5.33 -0.41 3.76
N LYS A 24 -4.48 0.49 4.26
CA LYS A 24 -4.49 1.89 3.85
C LYS A 24 -3.28 2.17 2.98
N VAL A 25 -3.50 2.60 1.74
CA VAL A 25 -2.42 2.95 0.81
C VAL A 25 -1.95 4.37 1.11
N VAL A 26 -0.64 4.53 1.36
CA VAL A 26 -0.06 5.80 1.81
C VAL A 26 1.09 6.31 0.95
N GLY A 27 1.67 5.46 0.10
CA GLY A 27 2.82 5.83 -0.71
C GLY A 27 3.09 4.87 -1.85
N ILE A 28 4.04 5.23 -2.68
CA ILE A 28 4.61 4.41 -3.74
C ILE A 28 6.11 4.29 -3.47
N ASP A 29 6.60 3.06 -3.48
CA ASP A 29 8.01 2.74 -3.42
C ASP A 29 8.55 2.63 -4.86
N MET A 30 9.49 3.53 -5.19
CA MET A 30 10.23 3.60 -6.47
C MET A 30 11.71 3.25 -6.30
N SER A 31 12.07 2.60 -5.18
CA SER A 31 13.47 2.30 -4.84
C SER A 31 14.21 1.45 -5.88
N ASP A 32 13.48 0.62 -6.63
CA ASP A 32 14.02 -0.15 -7.76
C ASP A 32 13.32 0.28 -9.07
N PRO A 33 14.00 1.02 -9.95
CA PRO A 33 13.42 1.50 -11.20
C PRO A 33 13.27 0.42 -12.28
N HIS A 34 13.88 -0.76 -12.10
CA HIS A 34 13.73 -1.91 -13.00
C HIS A 34 12.54 -2.79 -12.59
N ILE A 35 12.09 -2.66 -11.35
CA ILE A 35 10.91 -3.32 -10.83
C ILE A 35 9.74 -2.33 -10.86
N ARG A 36 8.60 -2.79 -11.34
CA ARG A 36 7.35 -2.02 -11.34
C ARG A 36 7.09 -1.36 -9.97
N PRO A 37 6.52 -0.13 -9.94
CA PRO A 37 6.23 0.60 -8.72
C PRO A 37 5.47 -0.25 -7.71
N LYS A 38 5.86 -0.19 -6.44
CA LYS A 38 5.17 -0.91 -5.36
C LYS A 38 4.40 0.06 -4.48
N LEU A 39 3.36 -0.45 -3.83
CA LEU A 39 2.51 0.31 -2.93
C LEU A 39 2.98 0.16 -1.49
N ILE A 40 3.10 1.27 -0.79
CA ILE A 40 3.33 1.29 0.64
C ILE A 40 1.97 1.34 1.33
N CYS A 41 1.71 0.34 2.17
CA CYS A 41 0.43 0.16 2.84
C CYS A 41 0.60 0.08 4.35
N LEU A 42 -0.30 0.75 5.08
CA LEU A 42 -0.47 0.54 6.51
C LEU A 42 -1.47 -0.59 6.75
N VAL A 43 -1.06 -1.54 7.58
CA VAL A 43 -1.90 -2.65 8.03
C VAL A 43 -2.07 -2.51 9.54
N THR A 44 -3.32 -2.42 9.98
CA THR A 44 -3.67 -2.35 11.41
C THR A 44 -4.41 -3.62 11.80
N ASP A 45 -3.89 -4.30 12.82
CA ASP A 45 -4.55 -5.45 13.45
C ASP A 45 -4.42 -5.39 14.98
N ILE A 46 -4.74 -6.50 15.66
CA ILE A 46 -4.72 -6.59 17.13
C ILE A 46 -3.33 -6.34 17.73
N ASN A 47 -2.26 -6.51 16.95
CA ASN A 47 -0.88 -6.32 17.41
C ASN A 47 -0.35 -4.90 17.11
N GLY A 48 -1.19 -4.02 16.56
CA GLY A 48 -0.85 -2.64 16.23
C GLY A 48 -0.83 -2.36 14.73
N THR A 49 -0.18 -1.26 14.35
CA THR A 49 -0.06 -0.80 12.97
C THR A 49 1.36 -1.01 12.47
N ARG A 50 1.50 -1.61 11.28
CA ARG A 50 2.79 -1.80 10.61
C ARG A 50 2.74 -1.37 9.16
N VAL A 51 3.93 -1.13 8.59
CA VAL A 51 4.12 -0.81 7.17
C VAL A 51 4.42 -2.10 6.41
N GLU A 52 3.71 -2.33 5.32
CA GLU A 52 3.94 -3.44 4.38
C GLU A 52 4.00 -2.91 2.95
N ILE A 53 4.69 -3.63 2.06
CA ILE A 53 4.83 -3.28 0.65
C ILE A 53 4.07 -4.29 -0.20
N TYR A 54 3.22 -3.81 -1.10
CA TYR A 54 2.37 -4.61 -1.98
C TYR A 54 2.61 -4.29 -3.44
N ASP A 55 2.63 -5.31 -4.32
CA ASP A 55 2.71 -5.08 -5.77
C ASP A 55 1.37 -4.54 -6.33
N ARG A 56 0.24 -4.88 -5.69
CA ARG A 56 -1.10 -4.43 -6.08
C ARG A 56 -2.10 -4.56 -4.92
N VAL A 57 -3.17 -3.77 -4.99
CA VAL A 57 -4.33 -3.86 -4.08
C VAL A 57 -5.64 -3.82 -4.88
N LYS A 58 -6.73 -4.32 -4.29
CA LYS A 58 -8.08 -4.15 -4.85
C LYS A 58 -8.71 -2.91 -4.24
N ASN A 59 -9.21 -2.00 -5.09
CA ASN A 59 -9.89 -0.81 -4.63
C ASN A 59 -11.16 -1.20 -3.85
N LYS A 60 -11.32 -0.68 -2.64
CA LYS A 60 -12.54 -0.87 -1.85
C LYS A 60 -13.60 0.09 -2.40
N ARG A 61 -14.29 -0.30 -3.46
CA ARG A 61 -15.50 0.43 -3.87
C ARG A 61 -16.53 0.29 -2.74
N LEU A 62 -16.90 1.41 -2.13
CA LEU A 62 -18.06 1.48 -1.25
C LEU A 62 -19.31 1.32 -2.13
N GLY A 63 -20.00 0.17 -2.02
CA GLY A 63 -21.31 -0.06 -2.63
C GLY A 63 -21.36 -0.94 -3.89
N ALA A 64 -20.76 -2.14 -3.85
CA ALA A 64 -21.14 -3.24 -4.75
C ALA A 64 -21.72 -4.39 -3.93
#